data_AF-A0A9D5CHV7-F1
#
_entry.id   AF-A0A9D5CHV7-F1
#
_cell.length_a   1.000
_cell.length_b   1.000
_cell.length_c   1.000
_cell.angle_alpha   90.00
_cell.angle_beta   90.00
_cell.angle_gamma   90.00
#
_symmetry.space_group_name_H-M   'P 1'
#
loop_
_entity.id
_entity.type
_entity.pdbx_description
1 polymer ?
#
loop_
_entity_poly.entity_id
_entity_poly.type
_entity_poly.pdbx_seq_one_letter_code
_entity_poly.pdbx_strand_id
1 'polypeptide(L)'
;MSPAWAMNVVGSKYLQELLEEGDSLVNHHLFRGFLYSLFELMMDANGRGLFSKLLDVCDDTQKSKIVLYLGQHGEKLLQAATHPIGTESVKRLIRVMKKCQCLKHVISVLASAVSILMLYSNGSSLVNYCVDNLRYDLKLLMFEGMISNFHIVARNSDGCLWLKKFIDELRGYQRTILLNEVINNSAGLSRDPYGNFVVQHAIKLRDPIVDRGICLSIAEDMVELSKSKSGSYVVEQCLRSSSGNLLLQKLAIIPPLEIQKIARNIYGNYVIQTAMDVNKDVVLHHHLESVTEGIGCPWFKKNGATKLLREPRNHV
;
A
#
# COMPACT_ATOMS: atom_id res chain seq x y z
N MET A 1 -10.02 -33.11 -25.79
CA MET A 1 -8.82 -32.61 -26.50
C MET A 1 -7.66 -32.55 -25.53
N SER A 2 -6.42 -32.76 -25.98
CA SER A 2 -5.23 -32.68 -25.11
C SER A 2 -4.89 -31.21 -24.81
N PRO A 3 -4.73 -30.82 -23.52
CA PRO A 3 -4.23 -29.49 -23.15
C PRO A 3 -2.90 -29.13 -23.80
N ALA A 4 -2.02 -30.10 -24.00
CA ALA A 4 -0.71 -29.88 -24.64
C ALA A 4 -0.83 -29.42 -26.10
N TRP A 5 -1.82 -29.91 -26.84
CA TRP A 5 -2.05 -29.46 -28.21
C TRP A 5 -2.64 -28.05 -28.24
N ALA A 6 -3.54 -27.74 -27.31
CA ALA A 6 -4.17 -26.42 -27.19
C ALA A 6 -3.19 -25.30 -26.80
N MET A 7 -2.05 -25.64 -26.21
CA MET A 7 -1.00 -24.70 -25.77
C MET A 7 0.20 -24.61 -26.73
N ASN A 8 0.19 -25.35 -27.83
CA ASN A 8 1.16 -25.09 -28.90
C ASN A 8 0.64 -23.96 -29.81
N VAL A 9 1.55 -23.36 -30.59
CA VAL A 9 1.26 -22.19 -31.43
C VAL A 9 0.11 -22.46 -32.42
N VAL A 10 0.11 -23.63 -33.07
CA VAL A 10 -0.87 -23.98 -34.11
C VAL A 10 -2.24 -24.26 -33.50
N GLY A 11 -2.30 -25.10 -32.48
CA GLY A 11 -3.53 -25.48 -31.80
C GLY A 11 -4.18 -24.31 -31.09
N SER A 12 -3.42 -23.47 -30.39
CA SER A 12 -3.97 -22.28 -29.73
C SER A 12 -4.59 -21.31 -30.75
N LYS A 13 -3.91 -21.07 -31.87
CA LYS A 13 -4.42 -20.17 -32.92
C LYS A 13 -5.69 -20.74 -33.57
N TYR A 14 -5.67 -22.01 -33.97
CA TYR A 14 -6.83 -22.69 -34.55
C TYR A 14 -8.05 -22.64 -33.62
N LEU A 15 -7.85 -22.87 -32.32
CA LEU A 15 -8.95 -22.82 -31.36
C LEU A 15 -9.49 -21.42 -31.14
N GLN A 16 -8.63 -20.40 -31.16
CA GLN A 16 -9.08 -19.01 -31.11
C GLN A 16 -9.91 -18.63 -32.34
N GLU A 17 -9.50 -19.07 -33.54
CA GLU A 17 -10.26 -18.90 -34.79
C GLU A 17 -11.63 -19.61 -34.72
N LEU A 18 -11.68 -20.85 -34.22
CA LEU A 18 -12.96 -21.55 -34.01
C LEU A 18 -13.90 -20.82 -33.04
N LEU A 19 -13.37 -20.25 -31.95
CA LEU A 19 -14.18 -19.44 -31.04
C LEU A 19 -14.64 -18.13 -31.70
N GLU A 20 -13.91 -17.62 -32.69
CA GLU A 20 -14.26 -16.41 -33.47
C GLU A 20 -15.40 -16.62 -34.46
N GLU A 21 -15.51 -17.81 -35.03
CA GLU A 21 -16.62 -18.18 -35.93
C GLU A 21 -17.99 -18.11 -35.23
N GLY A 22 -18.01 -18.24 -33.90
CA GLY A 22 -19.19 -17.94 -33.08
C GLY A 22 -20.23 -19.07 -32.99
N ASP A 23 -19.89 -20.30 -33.38
CA ASP A 23 -20.78 -21.45 -33.22
C ASP A 23 -21.00 -21.76 -31.71
N SER A 24 -22.24 -21.62 -31.26
CA SER A 24 -22.60 -21.78 -29.85
C SER A 24 -22.34 -23.20 -29.29
N LEU A 25 -22.50 -24.24 -30.10
CA LEU A 25 -22.25 -25.63 -29.69
C LEU A 25 -20.76 -25.88 -29.59
N VAL A 26 -19.98 -25.43 -30.57
CA VAL A 26 -18.51 -25.52 -30.54
C VAL A 26 -17.97 -24.77 -29.32
N ASN A 27 -18.42 -23.53 -29.09
CA ASN A 27 -18.03 -22.72 -27.93
C ASN A 27 -18.35 -23.43 -26.60
N HIS A 28 -19.55 -24.03 -26.50
CA HIS A 28 -19.93 -24.81 -25.33
C HIS A 28 -19.05 -26.05 -25.11
N HIS A 29 -18.75 -26.78 -26.19
CA HIS A 29 -17.87 -27.96 -26.12
C HIS A 29 -16.44 -27.57 -25.73
N LEU A 30 -15.88 -26.50 -26.29
CA LEU A 30 -14.56 -25.99 -25.95
C LEU A 30 -14.49 -25.51 -24.50
N PHE A 31 -15.50 -24.75 -24.04
CA PHE A 31 -15.62 -24.36 -22.63
C PHE A 31 -15.57 -25.59 -21.69
N ARG A 32 -16.39 -26.62 -21.95
CA ARG A 32 -16.39 -27.85 -21.14
C ARG A 32 -15.07 -28.60 -21.21
N GLY A 33 -14.43 -28.63 -22.38
CA GLY A 33 -13.16 -29.30 -22.60
C GLY A 33 -11.99 -28.68 -21.85
N PHE A 34 -12.02 -27.36 -21.62
CA PHE A 34 -10.91 -26.62 -21.00
C PHE A 34 -11.16 -26.14 -19.57
N LEU A 35 -12.37 -26.28 -19.03
CA LEU A 35 -12.71 -25.82 -17.68
C LEU A 35 -11.72 -26.32 -16.61
N TYR A 36 -11.25 -27.55 -16.72
CA TYR A 36 -10.31 -28.15 -15.76
C TYR A 36 -8.84 -27.88 -16.05
N SER A 37 -8.52 -27.27 -17.20
CA SER A 37 -7.17 -26.92 -17.62
C SER A 37 -6.94 -25.40 -17.69
N LEU A 38 -7.78 -24.62 -17.01
CA LEU A 38 -7.72 -23.16 -17.06
C LEU A 38 -6.40 -22.61 -16.51
N PHE A 39 -5.84 -23.20 -15.46
CA PHE A 39 -4.60 -22.70 -14.87
C PHE A 39 -3.41 -22.88 -15.81
N GLU A 40 -3.35 -24.02 -16.50
CA GLU A 40 -2.37 -24.32 -17.54
C GLU A 40 -2.49 -23.30 -18.69
N LEU A 41 -3.72 -23.04 -19.17
CA LEU A 41 -3.96 -22.04 -20.19
C LEU A 41 -3.55 -20.62 -19.72
N MET A 42 -3.92 -20.25 -18.50
CA MET A 42 -3.65 -18.90 -17.96
C MET A 42 -2.16 -18.60 -17.82
N MET A 43 -1.34 -19.63 -17.55
CA MET A 43 0.11 -19.49 -17.33
C MET A 43 0.95 -19.81 -18.57
N ASP A 44 0.36 -20.34 -19.63
CA ASP A 44 1.07 -20.63 -20.88
C ASP A 44 1.12 -19.43 -21.85
N ALA A 45 2.24 -19.27 -22.54
CA ALA A 45 2.48 -18.15 -23.46
C ALA A 45 1.48 -18.11 -24.63
N ASN A 46 1.09 -19.27 -25.16
CA ASN A 46 0.11 -19.39 -26.24
C ASN A 46 -1.30 -19.60 -25.69
N GLY A 47 -1.43 -20.32 -24.58
CA GLY A 47 -2.70 -20.66 -23.93
C GLY A 47 -3.44 -19.44 -23.38
N ARG A 48 -2.73 -18.39 -22.95
CA ARG A 48 -3.36 -17.19 -22.39
C ARG A 48 -4.32 -16.51 -23.38
N GLY A 49 -4.00 -16.57 -24.68
CA GLY A 49 -4.84 -16.03 -25.75
C GLY A 49 -6.14 -16.82 -25.86
N LEU A 50 -6.05 -18.15 -25.84
CA LEU A 50 -7.20 -19.04 -25.81
C LEU A 50 -8.07 -18.82 -24.55
N PHE A 51 -7.47 -18.67 -23.37
CA PHE A 51 -8.20 -18.30 -22.15
C PHE A 51 -8.96 -16.98 -22.30
N SER A 52 -8.29 -15.94 -22.83
CA SER A 52 -8.94 -14.64 -23.06
C SER A 52 -10.10 -14.76 -24.05
N LYS A 53 -9.93 -15.53 -25.13
CA LYS A 53 -10.97 -15.74 -26.13
C LYS A 53 -12.16 -16.52 -25.56
N LEU A 54 -11.90 -17.57 -24.78
CA LEU A 54 -12.93 -18.31 -24.06
C LEU A 54 -13.76 -17.37 -23.17
N LEU A 55 -13.10 -16.47 -22.43
CA LEU A 55 -13.81 -15.47 -21.61
C LEU A 55 -14.68 -14.52 -22.43
N ASP A 56 -14.28 -14.19 -23.66
CA ASP A 56 -15.03 -13.26 -24.51
C ASP A 56 -16.32 -13.88 -25.04
N VAL A 57 -16.29 -15.17 -25.39
CA VAL A 57 -17.43 -15.86 -26.02
C VAL A 57 -18.33 -16.59 -25.02
N CYS A 58 -17.85 -16.87 -23.80
CA CYS A 58 -18.66 -17.51 -22.76
C CYS A 58 -19.85 -16.64 -22.34
N ASP A 59 -21.00 -17.27 -22.11
CA ASP A 59 -22.14 -16.62 -21.47
C ASP A 59 -21.89 -16.34 -19.98
N ASP A 60 -22.78 -15.59 -19.33
CA ASP A 60 -22.62 -15.20 -17.91
C ASP A 60 -22.65 -16.41 -16.96
N THR A 61 -23.32 -17.50 -17.34
CA THR A 61 -23.36 -18.75 -16.56
C THR A 61 -22.02 -19.48 -16.62
N GLN A 62 -21.45 -19.59 -17.82
CA GLN A 62 -20.14 -20.18 -18.04
C GLN A 62 -19.02 -19.35 -17.38
N LYS A 63 -19.06 -18.02 -17.54
CA LYS A 63 -18.15 -17.10 -16.85
C LYS A 63 -18.22 -17.24 -15.33
N SER A 64 -19.43 -17.38 -14.78
CA SER A 64 -19.61 -17.62 -13.34
C SER A 64 -18.99 -18.95 -12.92
N LYS A 65 -19.13 -20.02 -13.72
CA LYS A 65 -18.45 -21.31 -13.46
C LYS A 65 -16.92 -21.18 -13.50
N ILE A 66 -16.35 -20.39 -14.42
CA ILE A 66 -14.91 -20.10 -14.45
C ILE A 66 -14.48 -19.44 -13.14
N VAL A 67 -15.16 -18.37 -12.72
CA VAL A 67 -14.82 -17.64 -11.49
C VAL A 67 -14.93 -18.54 -10.26
N LEU A 68 -15.98 -19.36 -10.17
CA LEU A 68 -16.16 -20.29 -9.06
C LEU A 68 -15.07 -21.36 -9.04
N TYR A 69 -14.75 -21.95 -10.20
CA TYR A 69 -13.67 -22.92 -10.33
C TYR A 69 -12.33 -22.33 -9.88
N LEU A 70 -11.97 -21.14 -10.37
CA LEU A 70 -10.72 -20.48 -10.00
C LEU A 70 -10.67 -20.13 -8.50
N GLY A 71 -11.78 -19.63 -7.94
CA GLY A 71 -11.88 -19.30 -6.52
C GLY A 71 -11.81 -20.53 -5.59
N GLN A 72 -12.28 -21.70 -6.03
CA GLN A 72 -12.17 -22.96 -5.28
C GLN A 72 -10.75 -23.52 -5.22
N HIS A 73 -9.90 -23.16 -6.19
CA HIS A 73 -8.53 -23.68 -6.30
C HIS A 73 -7.53 -22.58 -5.91
N GLY A 74 -7.64 -22.12 -4.66
CA GLY A 74 -6.91 -20.95 -4.17
C GLY A 74 -5.40 -21.03 -4.39
N GLU A 75 -4.76 -22.17 -4.09
CA GLU A 75 -3.32 -22.34 -4.28
C GLU A 75 -2.89 -22.15 -5.75
N LYS A 76 -3.60 -22.78 -6.70
CA LYS A 76 -3.33 -22.61 -8.13
C LYS A 76 -3.61 -21.19 -8.62
N LEU A 77 -4.63 -20.52 -8.03
CA LEU A 77 -4.91 -19.11 -8.31
C LEU A 77 -3.78 -18.21 -7.81
N LEU A 78 -3.18 -18.48 -6.66
CA LEU A 78 -2.02 -17.75 -6.18
C LEU A 78 -0.77 -17.99 -7.03
N GLN A 79 -0.56 -19.24 -7.49
CA GLN A 79 0.49 -19.54 -8.47
C GLN A 79 0.30 -18.72 -9.76
N ALA A 80 -0.93 -18.68 -10.30
CA ALA A 80 -1.24 -17.87 -11.47
C ALA A 80 -1.05 -16.37 -11.21
N ALA A 81 -1.46 -15.87 -10.04
CA ALA A 81 -1.36 -14.46 -9.66
C ALA A 81 0.09 -13.97 -9.54
N THR A 82 1.03 -14.83 -9.13
CA THR A 82 2.46 -14.51 -9.03
C THR A 82 3.26 -14.87 -10.28
N HIS A 83 2.67 -15.63 -11.20
CA HIS A 83 3.29 -16.00 -12.48
C HIS A 83 3.35 -14.81 -13.46
N PRO A 84 4.46 -14.62 -14.22
CA PRO A 84 4.61 -13.50 -15.17
C PRO A 84 3.53 -13.41 -16.25
N ILE A 85 3.04 -14.57 -16.74
CA ILE A 85 1.95 -14.65 -17.72
C ILE A 85 0.59 -14.74 -17.02
N GLY A 86 0.55 -15.46 -15.89
CA GLY A 86 -0.70 -15.76 -15.20
C GLY A 86 -1.35 -14.51 -14.60
N THR A 87 -0.55 -13.56 -14.09
CA THR A 87 -1.04 -12.32 -13.51
C THR A 87 -1.87 -11.52 -14.51
N GLU A 88 -1.47 -11.48 -15.79
CA GLU A 88 -2.22 -10.80 -16.84
C GLU A 88 -3.54 -11.51 -17.17
N SER A 89 -3.56 -12.84 -17.12
CA SER A 89 -4.79 -13.63 -17.23
C SER A 89 -5.75 -13.36 -16.05
N VAL A 90 -5.24 -13.26 -14.82
CA VAL A 90 -6.06 -12.91 -13.65
C VAL A 90 -6.59 -11.47 -13.75
N LYS A 91 -5.77 -10.50 -14.16
CA LYS A 91 -6.21 -9.11 -14.43
C LYS A 91 -7.27 -9.07 -15.52
N ARG A 92 -7.12 -9.85 -16.60
CA ARG A 92 -8.12 -9.98 -17.67
C ARG A 92 -9.44 -10.49 -17.12
N LEU A 93 -9.42 -11.56 -16.32
CA LEU A 93 -10.61 -12.10 -15.66
C LEU A 93 -11.30 -11.02 -14.81
N ILE A 94 -10.56 -10.33 -13.93
CA ILE A 94 -11.11 -9.26 -13.08
C ILE A 94 -11.76 -8.17 -13.94
N ARG A 95 -11.11 -7.76 -15.04
CA ARG A 95 -11.62 -6.73 -15.95
C ARG A 95 -12.95 -7.11 -16.59
N VAL A 96 -13.06 -8.34 -17.10
CA VAL A 96 -14.28 -8.87 -17.72
C VAL A 96 -15.38 -9.05 -16.67
N MET A 97 -15.01 -9.55 -15.49
CA MET A 97 -15.95 -9.95 -14.44
C MET A 97 -16.27 -8.86 -13.41
N LYS A 98 -15.81 -7.61 -13.60
CA LYS A 98 -15.90 -6.53 -12.60
C LYS A 98 -17.31 -6.24 -12.08
N LYS A 99 -18.35 -6.55 -12.86
CA LYS A 99 -19.77 -6.40 -12.48
C LYS A 99 -20.38 -7.69 -11.89
N CYS A 100 -19.74 -8.85 -12.07
CA CYS A 100 -20.25 -10.12 -11.58
C CYS A 100 -20.16 -10.19 -10.05
N GLN A 101 -21.26 -10.56 -9.39
CA GLN A 101 -21.26 -10.85 -7.96
C GLN A 101 -20.38 -12.06 -7.60
N CYS A 102 -20.22 -12.99 -8.54
CA CYS A 102 -19.37 -14.15 -8.40
C CYS A 102 -17.89 -13.81 -8.19
N LEU A 103 -17.43 -12.65 -8.68
CA LEU A 103 -16.01 -12.25 -8.63
C LEU A 103 -15.46 -12.19 -7.20
N LYS A 104 -16.32 -12.01 -6.20
CA LYS A 104 -15.96 -12.04 -4.78
C LYS A 104 -15.20 -13.33 -4.37
N HIS A 105 -15.44 -14.47 -5.02
CA HIS A 105 -14.74 -15.72 -4.68
C HIS A 105 -13.25 -15.66 -5.02
N VAL A 106 -12.91 -15.10 -6.19
CA VAL A 106 -11.51 -14.86 -6.59
C VAL A 106 -10.89 -13.77 -5.73
N ILE A 107 -11.60 -12.65 -5.53
CA ILE A 107 -11.07 -11.53 -4.73
C ILE A 107 -10.83 -11.92 -3.27
N SER A 108 -11.68 -12.77 -2.68
CA SER A 108 -11.48 -13.24 -1.31
C SER A 108 -10.19 -14.04 -1.15
N VAL A 109 -9.86 -14.90 -2.13
CA VAL A 109 -8.58 -15.64 -2.13
C VAL A 109 -7.41 -14.65 -2.21
N LEU A 110 -7.45 -13.71 -3.16
CA LEU A 110 -6.38 -12.71 -3.32
C LEU A 110 -6.23 -11.82 -2.07
N ALA A 111 -7.34 -11.40 -1.46
CA ALA A 111 -7.37 -10.61 -0.24
C ALA A 111 -6.75 -11.36 0.95
N SER A 112 -7.07 -12.64 1.11
CA SER A 112 -6.51 -13.47 2.18
C SER A 112 -5.00 -13.67 2.06
N ALA A 113 -4.46 -13.54 0.85
CA ALA A 113 -3.07 -13.78 0.53
C ALA A 113 -2.28 -12.51 0.19
N VAL A 114 -2.79 -11.31 0.56
CA VAL A 114 -2.13 -10.04 0.22
C VAL A 114 -0.67 -10.06 0.62
N SER A 115 -0.33 -10.44 1.86
CA SER A 115 1.06 -10.47 2.35
C SER A 115 1.98 -11.38 1.54
N ILE A 116 1.47 -12.50 1.01
CA ILE A 116 2.21 -13.41 0.11
C ILE A 116 2.37 -12.76 -1.27
N LEU A 117 1.30 -12.18 -1.83
CA LEU A 117 1.33 -11.58 -3.15
C LEU A 117 2.36 -10.44 -3.25
N MET A 118 2.54 -9.64 -2.20
CA MET A 118 3.51 -8.54 -2.20
C MET A 118 4.98 -9.00 -2.21
N LEU A 119 5.25 -10.28 -1.98
CA LEU A 119 6.61 -10.84 -2.09
C LEU A 119 7.04 -11.00 -3.56
N TYR A 120 6.09 -10.91 -4.50
CA TYR A 120 6.31 -11.11 -5.92
C TYR A 120 5.90 -9.87 -6.71
N SER A 121 6.74 -9.41 -7.64
CA SER A 121 6.45 -8.22 -8.47
C SER A 121 5.12 -8.32 -9.23
N ASN A 122 4.82 -9.50 -9.77
CA ASN A 122 3.55 -9.79 -10.46
C ASN A 122 2.35 -9.78 -9.51
N GLY A 123 2.55 -10.23 -8.26
CA GLY A 123 1.53 -10.22 -7.22
C GLY A 123 1.23 -8.81 -6.74
N SER A 124 2.25 -8.00 -6.43
CA SER A 124 2.11 -6.56 -6.16
C SER A 124 1.41 -5.82 -7.30
N SER A 125 1.78 -6.11 -8.56
CA SER A 125 1.13 -5.52 -9.73
C SER A 125 -0.36 -5.89 -9.82
N LEU A 126 -0.73 -7.13 -9.48
CA LEU A 126 -2.12 -7.55 -9.41
C LEU A 126 -2.90 -6.86 -8.29
N VAL A 127 -2.31 -6.73 -7.09
CA VAL A 127 -2.96 -6.05 -5.97
C VAL A 127 -3.16 -4.56 -6.29
N ASN A 128 -2.15 -3.88 -6.86
CA ASN A 128 -2.29 -2.53 -7.41
C ASN A 128 -3.49 -2.44 -8.37
N TYR A 129 -3.56 -3.36 -9.34
CA TYR A 129 -4.70 -3.41 -10.27
C TYR A 129 -6.05 -3.55 -9.56
N CYS A 130 -6.12 -4.39 -8.51
CA CYS A 130 -7.33 -4.58 -7.71
C CYS A 130 -7.73 -3.30 -6.96
N VAL A 131 -6.77 -2.65 -6.28
CA VAL A 131 -6.99 -1.39 -5.55
C VAL A 131 -7.49 -0.29 -6.49
N ASP A 132 -7.05 -0.28 -7.74
CA ASP A 132 -7.40 0.75 -8.71
C ASP A 132 -8.73 0.50 -9.43
N ASN A 133 -9.03 -0.76 -9.78
CA ASN A 133 -10.05 -1.10 -10.78
C ASN A 133 -11.29 -1.80 -10.23
N LEU A 134 -11.27 -2.26 -8.97
CA LEU A 134 -12.42 -2.91 -8.37
C LEU A 134 -13.51 -1.91 -7.98
N ARG A 135 -14.75 -2.38 -8.05
CA ARG A 135 -15.90 -1.70 -7.42
C ARG A 135 -15.77 -1.72 -5.90
N TYR A 136 -16.47 -0.79 -5.24
CA TYR A 136 -16.28 -0.48 -3.83
C TYR A 136 -16.40 -1.70 -2.88
N ASP A 137 -17.41 -2.53 -3.04
CA ASP A 137 -17.62 -3.74 -2.23
C ASP A 137 -16.46 -4.75 -2.33
N LEU A 138 -15.88 -4.90 -3.52
CA LEU A 138 -14.72 -5.79 -3.71
C LEU A 138 -13.41 -5.14 -3.23
N LYS A 139 -13.28 -3.81 -3.32
CA LYS A 139 -12.17 -3.10 -2.67
C LYS A 139 -12.19 -3.27 -1.16
N LEU A 140 -13.38 -3.34 -0.54
CA LEU A 140 -13.49 -3.59 0.90
C LEU A 140 -12.95 -4.97 1.30
N LEU A 141 -13.13 -6.01 0.47
CA LEU A 141 -12.51 -7.32 0.72
C LEU A 141 -10.97 -7.21 0.69
N MET A 142 -10.42 -6.50 -0.30
CA MET A 142 -8.97 -6.26 -0.36
C MET A 142 -8.48 -5.47 0.87
N PHE A 143 -9.24 -4.48 1.30
CA PHE A 143 -8.97 -3.70 2.50
C PHE A 143 -8.95 -4.57 3.77
N GLU A 144 -9.92 -5.48 3.95
CA GLU A 144 -9.95 -6.42 5.08
C GLU A 144 -8.70 -7.30 5.13
N GLY A 145 -8.27 -7.80 3.97
CA GLY A 145 -7.01 -8.55 3.84
C GLY A 145 -5.78 -7.72 4.21
N MET A 146 -5.76 -6.45 3.81
CA MET A 146 -4.67 -5.52 4.15
C MET A 146 -4.64 -5.17 5.64
N ILE A 147 -5.78 -4.89 6.26
CA ILE A 147 -5.87 -4.59 7.70
C ILE A 147 -5.45 -5.80 8.53
N SER A 148 -5.87 -7.00 8.14
CA SER A 148 -5.44 -8.24 8.81
C SER A 148 -3.92 -8.45 8.76
N ASN A 149 -3.24 -7.85 7.78
CA ASN A 149 -1.79 -7.89 7.60
C ASN A 149 -1.14 -6.50 7.76
N PHE A 150 -1.77 -5.58 8.51
CA PHE A 150 -1.43 -4.15 8.50
C PHE A 150 0.06 -3.87 8.72
N HIS A 151 0.67 -4.56 9.69
CA HIS A 151 2.08 -4.39 10.05
C HIS A 151 3.06 -4.71 8.90
N ILE A 152 2.72 -5.67 8.03
CA ILE A 152 3.50 -6.05 6.85
C ILE A 152 3.21 -5.06 5.71
N VAL A 153 1.93 -4.79 5.46
CA VAL A 153 1.48 -3.92 4.36
C VAL A 153 2.01 -2.50 4.53
N ALA A 154 1.94 -1.94 5.74
CA ALA A 154 2.39 -0.57 6.01
C ALA A 154 3.91 -0.38 5.85
N ARG A 155 4.70 -1.44 5.94
CA ARG A 155 6.17 -1.44 5.81
C ARG A 155 6.66 -1.94 4.45
N ASN A 156 5.78 -1.98 3.47
CA ASN A 156 6.10 -2.36 2.10
C ASN A 156 6.02 -1.15 1.17
N SER A 157 6.87 -1.13 0.13
CA SER A 157 6.95 -0.05 -0.85
C SER A 157 5.62 0.20 -1.58
N ASP A 158 4.95 -0.86 -2.04
CA ASP A 158 3.62 -0.74 -2.67
C ASP A 158 2.52 -0.64 -1.61
N GLY A 159 2.63 -1.45 -0.55
CA GLY A 159 1.63 -1.54 0.51
C GLY A 159 1.34 -0.21 1.20
N CYS A 160 2.37 0.62 1.45
CA CYS A 160 2.18 1.95 2.03
C CYS A 160 1.34 2.87 1.11
N LEU A 161 1.43 2.70 -0.22
CA LEU A 161 0.65 3.45 -1.19
C LEU A 161 -0.81 3.00 -1.23
N TRP A 162 -1.06 1.69 -1.09
CA TRP A 162 -2.41 1.16 -0.97
C TRP A 162 -3.11 1.73 0.26
N LEU A 163 -2.43 1.73 1.41
CA LEU A 163 -3.00 2.28 2.65
C LEU A 163 -3.26 3.79 2.54
N LYS A 164 -2.35 4.57 1.94
CA LYS A 164 -2.59 6.01 1.68
C LYS A 164 -3.83 6.21 0.82
N LYS A 165 -4.00 5.41 -0.23
CA LYS A 165 -5.18 5.47 -1.09
C LYS A 165 -6.47 5.09 -0.35
N PHE A 166 -6.43 4.07 0.50
CA PHE A 166 -7.57 3.72 1.34
C PHE A 166 -7.87 4.80 2.38
N ILE A 167 -6.88 5.50 2.93
CA ILE A 167 -7.11 6.67 3.79
C ILE A 167 -7.90 7.75 3.03
N ASP A 168 -7.57 8.00 1.76
CA ASP A 168 -8.21 9.03 0.94
C ASP A 168 -9.60 8.64 0.43
N GLU A 169 -9.83 7.35 0.16
CA GLU A 169 -11.09 6.84 -0.41
C GLU A 169 -12.12 6.42 0.65
N LEU A 170 -11.70 5.79 1.75
CA LEU A 170 -12.64 5.23 2.73
C LEU A 170 -13.37 6.31 3.53
N ARG A 171 -14.56 6.00 4.04
CA ARG A 171 -15.38 6.89 4.85
C ARG A 171 -15.95 6.12 6.04
N GLY A 172 -16.43 6.85 7.05
CA GLY A 172 -17.07 6.26 8.23
C GLY A 172 -16.18 5.23 8.94
N TYR A 173 -16.81 4.14 9.39
CA TYR A 173 -16.20 3.14 10.26
C TYR A 173 -14.92 2.51 9.69
N GLN A 174 -14.89 2.19 8.39
CA GLN A 174 -13.72 1.57 7.75
C GLN A 174 -12.50 2.50 7.78
N ARG A 175 -12.70 3.81 7.56
CA ARG A 175 -11.62 4.80 7.68
C ARG A 175 -11.16 4.94 9.11
N THR A 176 -12.08 4.93 10.08
CA THR A 176 -11.74 4.97 11.51
C THR A 176 -10.89 3.78 11.92
N ILE A 177 -11.21 2.56 11.48
CA ILE A 177 -10.37 1.37 11.72
C ILE A 177 -8.94 1.59 11.21
N LEU A 178 -8.81 2.03 9.95
CA LEU A 178 -7.49 2.24 9.35
C LEU A 178 -6.69 3.31 10.09
N LEU A 179 -7.31 4.43 10.45
CA LEU A 179 -6.63 5.50 11.19
C LEU A 179 -6.23 5.05 12.60
N ASN A 180 -7.05 4.23 13.27
CA ASN A 180 -6.70 3.64 14.56
C ASN A 180 -5.51 2.69 14.45
N GLU A 181 -5.43 1.85 13.41
CA GLU A 181 -4.25 1.03 13.14
C GLU A 181 -2.99 1.90 12.94
N VAL A 182 -3.11 3.01 12.21
CA VAL A 182 -1.99 3.95 12.04
C VAL A 182 -1.57 4.57 13.38
N ILE A 183 -2.51 5.04 14.21
CA ILE A 183 -2.23 5.60 15.54
C ILE A 183 -1.49 4.57 16.41
N ASN A 184 -2.06 3.37 16.54
CA ASN A 184 -1.56 2.30 17.42
C ASN A 184 -0.14 1.84 17.06
N ASN A 185 0.23 1.95 15.78
CA ASN A 185 1.54 1.53 15.28
C ASN A 185 2.46 2.70 14.95
N SER A 186 2.05 3.95 15.19
CA SER A 186 2.72 5.13 14.63
C SER A 186 4.18 5.27 15.05
N ALA A 187 4.54 4.96 16.30
CA ALA A 187 5.93 4.95 16.76
C ALA A 187 6.81 3.98 15.95
N GLY A 188 6.33 2.76 15.71
CA GLY A 188 7.05 1.74 14.93
C GLY A 188 7.11 2.09 13.44
N LEU A 189 6.00 2.59 12.88
CA LEU A 189 5.93 3.00 11.47
C LEU A 189 6.81 4.22 11.20
N SER A 190 6.94 5.15 12.15
CA SER A 190 7.76 6.36 11.98
C SER A 190 9.25 6.05 11.77
N ARG A 191 9.73 4.91 12.28
CA ARG A 191 11.11 4.44 12.08
C ARG A 191 11.30 3.76 10.74
N ASP A 192 10.23 3.22 10.16
CA ASP A 192 10.28 2.42 8.95
C ASP A 192 10.47 3.29 7.69
N PRO A 193 11.30 2.87 6.70
CA PRO A 193 11.51 3.60 5.46
C PRO A 193 10.23 3.85 4.62
N TYR A 194 9.21 3.01 4.76
CA TYR A 194 7.93 3.13 4.04
C TYR A 194 6.78 3.55 4.97
N GLY A 195 6.72 2.94 6.16
CA GLY A 195 5.67 3.20 7.15
C GLY A 195 5.55 4.67 7.56
N ASN A 196 6.66 5.41 7.56
CA ASN A 196 6.65 6.83 7.88
C ASN A 196 5.76 7.65 6.93
N PHE A 197 5.63 7.23 5.66
CA PHE A 197 4.75 7.90 4.70
C PHE A 197 3.27 7.72 5.04
N VAL A 198 2.89 6.57 5.60
CA VAL A 198 1.52 6.31 6.05
C VAL A 198 1.18 7.23 7.23
N VAL A 199 2.08 7.35 8.21
CA VAL A 199 1.89 8.23 9.38
C VAL A 199 1.82 9.69 8.95
N GLN A 200 2.76 10.15 8.10
CA GLN A 200 2.74 11.51 7.56
C GLN A 200 1.46 11.80 6.76
N HIS A 201 0.94 10.83 6.01
CA HIS A 201 -0.31 10.98 5.27
C HIS A 201 -1.51 11.12 6.20
N ALA A 202 -1.56 10.35 7.28
CA ALA A 202 -2.60 10.48 8.31
C ALA A 202 -2.59 11.88 8.97
N ILE A 203 -1.41 12.41 9.33
CA ILE A 203 -1.28 13.77 9.90
C ILE A 203 -1.73 14.86 8.90
N LYS A 204 -1.48 14.66 7.59
CA LYS A 204 -1.91 15.62 6.55
C LYS A 204 -3.42 15.78 6.45
N LEU A 205 -4.20 14.85 7.01
CA LEU A 205 -5.65 14.99 7.10
C LEU A 205 -6.08 16.11 8.04
N ARG A 206 -5.21 16.53 8.98
CA ARG A 206 -5.50 17.53 10.03
C ARG A 206 -6.71 17.15 10.87
N ASP A 207 -6.87 15.86 11.13
CA ASP A 207 -7.88 15.35 12.05
C ASP A 207 -7.34 15.45 13.49
N PRO A 208 -7.97 16.24 14.38
CA PRO A 208 -7.45 16.45 15.73
C PRO A 208 -7.32 15.18 16.58
N ILE A 209 -8.17 14.18 16.36
CA ILE A 209 -8.13 12.91 17.10
C ILE A 209 -6.93 12.08 16.62
N VAL A 210 -6.72 12.03 15.31
CA VAL A 210 -5.58 11.33 14.70
C VAL A 210 -4.26 12.01 15.06
N ASP A 211 -4.18 13.33 14.91
CA ASP A 211 -3.01 14.13 15.27
C ASP A 211 -2.63 13.88 16.74
N ARG A 212 -3.61 13.96 17.66
CA ARG A 212 -3.40 13.72 19.09
C ARG A 212 -2.90 12.30 19.35
N GLY A 213 -3.54 11.29 18.76
CA GLY A 213 -3.16 9.89 18.93
C GLY A 213 -1.73 9.61 18.49
N ILE A 214 -1.35 10.11 17.30
CA ILE A 214 0.01 9.95 16.77
C ILE A 214 1.02 10.71 17.63
N CYS A 215 0.74 11.97 18.01
CA CYS A 215 1.65 12.75 18.88
C CYS A 215 1.91 12.05 20.22
N LEU A 216 0.87 11.50 20.86
CA LEU A 216 1.03 10.75 22.10
C LEU A 216 1.86 9.49 21.92
N SER A 217 1.61 8.73 20.84
CA SER A 217 2.33 7.48 20.58
C SER A 217 3.82 7.71 20.32
N ILE A 218 4.21 8.79 19.62
CA ILE A 218 5.63 9.05 19.30
C ILE A 218 6.38 9.85 20.37
N ALA A 219 5.68 10.41 21.37
CA ALA A 219 6.27 11.32 22.35
C ALA A 219 7.43 10.69 23.14
N GLU A 220 7.30 9.42 23.56
CA GLU A 220 8.35 8.73 24.30
C GLU A 220 9.59 8.45 23.45
N ASP A 221 9.40 8.25 22.16
CA ASP A 221 10.47 7.95 21.20
C ASP A 221 11.02 9.20 20.51
N MET A 222 10.56 10.40 20.88
CA MET A 222 10.80 11.64 20.15
C MET A 222 12.29 11.91 19.92
N VAL A 223 13.15 11.66 20.92
CA VAL A 223 14.61 11.86 20.81
C VAL A 223 15.21 10.98 19.71
N GLU A 224 14.92 9.67 19.73
CA GLU A 224 15.47 8.73 18.75
C GLU A 224 14.88 8.95 17.36
N LEU A 225 13.57 9.18 17.28
CA LEU A 225 12.90 9.49 16.01
C LEU A 225 13.51 10.73 15.36
N SER A 226 13.75 11.79 16.14
CA SER A 226 14.32 13.05 15.64
C SER A 226 15.71 12.86 15.01
N LYS A 227 16.48 11.87 15.47
CA LYS A 227 17.84 11.59 14.97
C LYS A 227 17.87 10.67 13.75
N SER A 228 16.72 10.19 13.27
CA SER A 228 16.59 9.27 12.14
C SER A 228 15.99 9.94 10.90
N LYS A 229 16.33 9.46 9.70
CA LYS A 229 15.80 10.01 8.43
C LYS A 229 14.26 9.96 8.40
N SER A 230 13.69 8.77 8.59
CA SER A 230 12.23 8.55 8.54
C SER A 230 11.51 9.23 9.69
N GLY A 231 12.00 9.06 10.92
CA GLY A 231 11.33 9.55 12.13
C GLY A 231 11.31 11.07 12.23
N SER A 232 12.40 11.74 11.83
CA SER A 232 12.49 13.20 11.87
C SER A 232 11.39 13.87 11.02
N TYR A 233 11.06 13.30 9.86
CA TYR A 233 9.95 13.79 9.05
C TYR A 233 8.61 13.70 9.77
N VAL A 234 8.35 12.59 10.47
CA VAL A 234 7.10 12.43 11.24
C VAL A 234 7.05 13.42 12.40
N VAL A 235 8.13 13.54 13.18
CA VAL A 235 8.20 14.49 14.30
C VAL A 235 7.96 15.92 13.81
N GLU A 236 8.59 16.31 12.69
CA GLU A 236 8.38 17.61 12.06
C GLU A 236 6.94 17.85 11.58
N GLN A 237 6.24 16.84 11.08
CA GLN A 237 4.82 16.95 10.73
C GLN A 237 3.96 17.06 11.99
N CYS A 238 4.24 16.27 13.02
CA CYS A 238 3.52 16.30 14.29
C CYS A 238 3.66 17.67 14.99
N LEU A 239 4.86 18.25 15.01
CA LEU A 239 5.10 19.59 15.56
C LEU A 239 4.25 20.68 14.86
N ARG A 240 3.96 20.51 13.57
CA ARG A 240 3.11 21.41 12.78
C ARG A 240 1.62 21.08 12.84
N SER A 241 1.25 19.96 13.46
CA SER A 241 -0.13 19.48 13.56
C SER A 241 -0.93 20.24 14.61
N SER A 242 -2.24 19.99 14.65
CA SER A 242 -3.12 20.58 15.67
C SER A 242 -2.76 20.18 17.11
N SER A 243 -2.04 19.06 17.27
CA SER A 243 -1.60 18.51 18.57
C SER A 243 -0.10 18.65 18.83
N GLY A 244 0.61 19.46 18.02
CA GLY A 244 2.06 19.65 18.13
C GLY A 244 2.54 20.16 19.49
N ASN A 245 1.68 20.84 20.25
CA ASN A 245 1.98 21.30 21.61
C ASN A 245 2.36 20.16 22.58
N LEU A 246 1.84 18.95 22.37
CA LEU A 246 2.23 17.77 23.17
C LEU A 246 3.72 17.45 23.01
N LEU A 247 4.23 17.57 21.79
CA LEU A 247 5.66 17.34 21.51
C LEU A 247 6.52 18.53 21.97
N LEU A 248 6.02 19.76 21.92
CA LEU A 248 6.71 20.92 22.51
C LEU A 248 6.86 20.77 24.03
N GLN A 249 5.80 20.33 24.72
CA GLN A 249 5.87 20.03 26.16
C GLN A 249 6.85 18.89 26.47
N LYS A 250 6.88 17.83 25.65
CA LYS A 250 7.89 16.78 25.78
C LYS A 250 9.29 17.34 25.55
N LEU A 251 9.49 18.19 24.54
CA LEU A 251 10.78 18.81 24.24
C LEU A 251 11.29 19.69 25.39
N ALA A 252 10.40 20.40 26.09
CA ALA A 252 10.74 21.27 27.22
C ALA A 252 11.37 20.53 28.41
N ILE A 253 11.12 19.22 28.55
CA ILE A 253 11.65 18.40 29.64
C ILE A 253 12.83 17.51 29.21
N ILE A 254 13.22 17.54 27.93
CA ILE A 254 14.40 16.81 27.45
C ILE A 254 15.66 17.50 28.00
N PRO A 255 16.62 16.76 28.57
CA PRO A 255 17.86 17.35 29.07
C PRO A 255 18.59 18.18 28.01
N PRO A 256 19.19 19.33 28.36
CA PRO A 256 19.90 20.19 27.41
C PRO A 256 20.94 19.45 26.55
N LEU A 257 21.67 18.50 27.15
CA LEU A 257 22.67 17.70 26.44
C LEU A 257 22.04 16.83 25.32
N GLU A 258 20.84 16.30 25.53
CA GLU A 258 20.13 15.53 24.49
C GLU A 258 19.57 16.44 23.41
N ILE A 259 19.02 17.61 23.75
CA ILE A 259 18.60 18.63 22.77
C ILE A 259 19.78 19.02 21.88
N GLN A 260 20.96 19.23 22.47
CA GLN A 260 22.18 19.49 21.72
C GLN A 260 22.59 18.35 20.78
N LYS A 261 22.43 17.08 21.19
CA LYS A 261 22.68 15.92 20.32
C LYS A 261 21.69 15.90 19.14
N ILE A 262 20.42 16.20 19.38
CA ILE A 262 19.41 16.30 18.31
C ILE A 262 19.78 17.45 17.35
N ALA A 263 20.12 18.63 17.87
CA ALA A 263 20.49 19.80 17.05
C ALA A 263 21.76 19.57 16.21
N ARG A 264 22.73 18.79 16.71
CA ARG A 264 23.93 18.39 15.96
C ARG A 264 23.68 17.27 14.95
N ASN A 265 22.58 16.53 15.04
CA ASN A 265 22.27 15.46 14.10
C ASN A 265 21.84 15.99 12.72
N ILE A 266 22.25 15.32 11.63
CA ILE A 266 21.97 15.71 10.24
C ILE A 266 20.47 15.75 9.87
N TYR A 267 19.62 15.07 10.65
CA TYR A 267 18.16 15.11 10.54
C TYR A 267 17.53 15.91 11.68
N GLY A 268 17.99 15.68 12.92
CA GLY A 268 17.41 16.28 14.13
C GLY A 268 17.50 17.80 14.18
N ASN A 269 18.49 18.40 13.52
CA ASN A 269 18.59 19.86 13.38
C ASN A 269 17.31 20.49 12.81
N TYR A 270 16.64 19.81 11.86
CA TYR A 270 15.39 20.29 11.25
C TYR A 270 14.21 20.16 12.21
N VAL A 271 14.24 19.19 13.11
CA VAL A 271 13.24 19.04 14.17
C VAL A 271 13.33 20.21 15.16
N ILE A 272 14.53 20.56 15.62
CA ILE A 272 14.73 21.68 16.54
C ILE A 272 14.35 23.01 15.89
N GLN A 273 14.77 23.25 14.64
CA GLN A 273 14.35 24.44 13.87
C GLN A 273 12.83 24.48 13.72
N THR A 274 12.20 23.35 13.36
CA THR A 274 10.73 23.27 13.27
C THR A 274 10.07 23.58 14.61
N ALA A 275 10.60 23.06 15.72
CA ALA A 275 10.07 23.34 17.04
C ALA A 275 10.17 24.83 17.38
N MET A 276 11.30 25.48 17.10
CA MET A 276 11.46 26.93 17.28
C MET A 276 10.48 27.74 16.39
N ASP A 277 10.28 27.33 15.14
CA ASP A 277 9.42 28.02 14.17
C ASP A 277 7.92 27.98 14.57
N VAL A 278 7.45 26.85 15.11
CA VAL A 278 6.03 26.65 15.46
C VAL A 278 5.72 27.00 16.91
N ASN A 279 6.73 27.05 17.77
CA ASN A 279 6.57 27.31 19.19
C ASN A 279 6.22 28.78 19.44
N LYS A 280 5.12 28.99 20.19
CA LYS A 280 4.68 30.32 20.64
C LYS A 280 5.06 30.63 22.10
N ASP A 281 5.57 29.64 22.83
CA ASP A 281 6.04 29.80 24.20
C ASP A 281 7.44 30.43 24.21
N VAL A 282 7.52 31.68 24.67
CA VAL A 282 8.75 32.47 24.73
C VAL A 282 9.81 31.80 25.62
N VAL A 283 9.41 31.14 26.70
CA VAL A 283 10.34 30.49 27.64
C VAL A 283 10.98 29.29 26.98
N LEU A 284 10.18 28.42 26.35
CA LEU A 284 10.72 27.28 25.62
C LEU A 284 11.56 27.74 24.42
N HIS A 285 11.15 28.81 23.73
CA HIS A 285 11.91 29.34 22.60
C HIS A 285 13.31 29.77 23.05
N HIS A 286 13.39 30.60 24.10
CA HIS A 286 14.66 31.04 24.67
C HIS A 286 15.51 29.88 25.21
N HIS A 287 14.87 28.87 25.83
CA HIS A 287 15.56 27.66 26.27
C HIS A 287 16.22 26.92 25.09
N LEU A 288 15.47 26.66 24.01
CA LEU A 288 16.02 26.01 22.82
C LEU A 288 17.14 26.85 22.19
N GLU A 289 16.98 28.18 22.14
CA GLU A 289 18.01 29.09 21.59
C GLU A 289 19.29 29.09 22.39
N SER A 290 19.20 29.10 23.73
CA SER A 290 20.35 29.05 24.64
C SER A 290 21.04 27.70 24.58
N VAL A 291 20.29 26.60 24.59
CA VAL A 291 20.86 25.25 24.53
C VAL A 291 21.56 24.98 23.19
N THR A 292 21.09 25.62 22.11
CA THR A 292 21.69 25.50 20.77
C THR A 292 22.67 26.61 20.41
N GLU A 293 22.91 27.55 21.33
CA GLU A 293 23.92 28.59 21.16
C GLU A 293 25.33 27.98 21.07
N GLY A 294 26.15 28.48 20.14
CA GLY A 294 27.51 27.97 19.96
C GLY A 294 27.61 26.55 19.38
N ILE A 295 26.49 25.96 18.92
CA ILE A 295 26.54 24.74 18.11
C ILE A 295 27.20 25.09 16.76
N GLY A 296 28.52 24.89 16.67
CA GLY A 296 29.32 25.04 15.45
C GLY A 296 29.03 23.94 14.43
N CYS A 297 27.80 23.92 13.92
CA CYS A 297 27.29 22.83 13.10
C CYS A 297 26.85 23.36 11.72
N PRO A 298 27.43 22.88 10.60
CA PRO A 298 27.22 23.47 9.28
C PRO A 298 25.75 23.53 8.82
N TRP A 299 24.93 22.60 9.32
CA TRP A 299 23.51 22.46 8.98
C TRP A 299 22.54 23.17 9.93
N PHE A 300 22.99 23.65 11.09
CA PHE A 300 22.15 24.38 12.05
C PHE A 300 22.37 25.89 11.86
N LYS A 301 21.51 26.53 11.05
CA LYS A 301 21.59 27.98 10.82
C LYS A 301 20.45 28.69 11.56
N LYS A 302 20.80 29.55 12.51
CA LYS A 302 19.86 30.55 13.07
C LYS A 302 19.42 31.47 11.92
N ASN A 303 18.12 31.69 11.78
CA ASN A 303 17.50 32.67 10.89
C ASN A 303 17.77 32.48 9.38
N GLY A 304 16.91 31.71 8.70
CA GLY A 304 16.53 31.92 7.28
C GLY A 304 17.59 31.77 6.18
N ALA A 305 18.88 31.69 6.51
CA ALA A 305 19.94 31.66 5.51
C ALA A 305 20.15 30.24 4.99
N THR A 306 19.52 29.89 3.85
CA THR A 306 19.67 28.63 3.10
C THR A 306 19.42 27.36 3.92
N LYS A 307 18.21 26.82 3.80
CA LYS A 307 17.98 25.36 3.93
C LYS A 307 19.03 24.68 3.07
N LEU A 308 20.09 24.13 3.66
CA LEU A 308 20.92 23.15 2.97
C LEU A 308 19.93 22.12 2.43
N LEU A 309 19.95 21.96 1.10
CA LEU A 309 19.06 21.10 0.33
C LEU A 309 19.11 19.71 0.97
N ARG A 310 18.15 19.42 1.85
CA ARG A 310 17.88 18.06 2.28
C ARG A 310 17.66 17.28 0.99
N GLU A 311 18.23 16.07 0.89
CA GLU A 311 17.93 15.19 -0.24
C GLU A 311 16.42 15.24 -0.51
N PRO A 312 16.01 15.37 -1.79
CA PRO A 312 14.61 15.50 -2.13
C PRO A 312 13.80 14.45 -1.39
N ARG A 313 12.65 14.86 -0.85
CA ARG A 313 11.71 13.95 -0.21
C ARG A 313 11.41 12.88 -1.25
N ASN A 314 11.92 11.66 -1.07
CA ASN A 314 11.52 10.55 -1.89
C ASN A 314 10.04 10.33 -1.59
N HIS A 315 9.19 10.88 -2.45
CA HIS A 315 7.77 10.63 -2.45
C HIS A 315 7.62 9.24 -3.05
N VAL A 316 7.62 8.23 -2.17
CA VAL A 316 6.98 6.96 -2.51
C VAL A 316 5.48 7.25 -2.55
#